data_AF-A0A9W7XJF8-F1
#
_entry.id   AF-A0A9W7XJF8-F1
#
_cell.length_a   1.000
_cell.length_b   1.000
_cell.length_c   1.000
_cell.angle_alpha   90.00
_cell.angle_beta   90.00
_cell.angle_gamma   90.00
#
_symmetry.space_group_name_H-M   'P 1'
#
loop_
_entity.id
_entity.type
_entity.pdbx_description
1 polymer ?
#
loop_
_entity_poly.entity_id
_entity_poly.type
_entity_poly.pdbx_seq_one_letter_code
_entity_poly.pdbx_strand_id
1 'polypeptide(L)'
;MINQTTHGLRFILWLSMFSTLFFIFLTFCISLQLHLSTLTNVRIGTYMRLEKFYVVASLLVAVVLPAIAVSQMQGIYWVPFMHAFNWPASSWKRRLVLWMCHYLWIILTIVYCALVSLFLSLRILAMWKDSVEVFVKPRMPEKWDWSKLTESSRPSNETISTFHEQDASQLVPQKSPMPQSAGTLVGQRISFEPIKVTGHGDNMAGVAGHGYLVTLMSSDQQSGRPVAVRSYVDKKRFLRSIQRLAFYPIIPILSLLGLVAMNMTEEPSKGLYIYGTVMSTTGGLLNLFVFLLNPALPDIWKEAALETF
;
A
#
# COMPACT_ATOMS: atom_id res chain seq x y z
N MET A 1 26.49 -21.19 41.32
CA MET A 1 25.66 -19.96 41.29
C MET A 1 25.71 -19.27 39.92
N ILE A 2 25.42 -20.01 38.85
CA ILE A 2 25.38 -19.50 37.46
C ILE A 2 24.18 -20.21 36.85
N ASN A 3 23.06 -19.52 36.57
CA ASN A 3 22.01 -19.99 35.64
C ASN A 3 20.82 -19.03 35.49
N GLN A 4 20.54 -18.11 36.42
CA GLN A 4 19.41 -17.17 36.24
C GLN A 4 19.71 -16.05 35.22
N THR A 5 20.97 -15.60 35.12
CA THR A 5 21.36 -14.52 34.19
C THR A 5 21.26 -14.93 32.72
N THR A 6 21.39 -16.22 32.40
CA THR A 6 21.38 -16.70 31.02
C THR A 6 19.99 -16.70 30.37
N HIS A 7 18.93 -16.88 31.16
CA HIS A 7 17.55 -16.82 30.64
C HIS A 7 17.15 -15.40 30.26
N GLY A 8 17.51 -14.40 31.07
CA GLY A 8 17.26 -12.99 30.77
C GLY A 8 17.96 -12.55 29.49
N LEU A 9 19.25 -12.89 29.31
CA LEU A 9 19.99 -12.56 28.09
C LEU A 9 19.39 -13.21 26.83
N ARG A 10 18.93 -14.46 26.92
CA ARG A 10 18.24 -15.15 25.83
C ARG A 10 16.95 -14.46 25.45
N PHE A 11 16.16 -14.06 26.44
CA PHE A 11 14.90 -13.34 26.20
C PHE A 11 15.14 -11.98 25.55
N ILE A 12 16.12 -11.21 26.02
CA ILE A 12 16.48 -9.92 25.43
C ILE A 12 16.95 -10.09 23.98
N LEU A 13 17.81 -11.07 23.70
CA LEU A 13 18.27 -11.36 22.34
C LEU A 13 17.12 -11.79 21.44
N TRP A 14 16.24 -12.68 21.92
CA TRP A 14 15.05 -13.10 21.20
C TRP A 14 14.15 -11.90 20.87
N LEU A 15 13.87 -11.05 21.85
CA LEU A 15 13.01 -9.87 21.70
C LEU A 15 13.61 -8.87 20.70
N SER A 16 14.93 -8.66 20.75
CA SER A 16 15.65 -7.81 19.81
C SER A 16 15.52 -8.34 18.37
N MET A 17 15.82 -9.62 18.15
CA MET A 17 15.69 -10.25 16.83
C MET A 17 14.24 -10.28 16.33
N PHE A 18 13.27 -10.57 17.22
CA PHE A 18 11.83 -10.56 16.94
C PHE A 18 11.37 -9.19 16.50
N SER A 19 11.69 -8.14 17.26
CA SER A 19 11.27 -6.76 16.94
C SER A 19 11.78 -6.33 15.56
N THR A 20 13.06 -6.60 15.27
CA THR A 20 13.65 -6.27 13.96
C THR A 20 13.01 -7.07 12.83
N LEU A 21 12.84 -8.40 12.96
CA LEU A 21 12.21 -9.21 11.91
C LEU A 21 10.73 -8.88 11.72
N PHE A 22 10.00 -8.64 12.80
CA PHE A 22 8.60 -8.27 12.74
C PHE A 22 8.43 -6.95 11.97
N PHE A 23 9.25 -5.95 12.29
CA PHE A 23 9.28 -4.69 11.55
C PHE A 23 9.56 -4.89 10.05
N ILE A 24 10.52 -5.76 9.73
CA ILE A 24 10.89 -6.09 8.35
C ILE A 24 9.74 -6.79 7.62
N PHE A 25 9.10 -7.77 8.24
CA PHE A 25 8.00 -8.45 7.59
C PHE A 25 6.74 -7.60 7.47
N LEU A 26 6.45 -6.71 8.43
CA LEU A 26 5.39 -5.71 8.27
C LEU A 26 5.67 -4.79 7.07
N THR A 27 6.92 -4.36 6.94
CA THR A 27 7.37 -3.57 5.79
C THR A 27 7.20 -4.34 4.47
N PHE A 28 7.60 -5.62 4.45
CA PHE A 28 7.38 -6.50 3.31
C PHE A 28 5.90 -6.62 2.96
N CYS A 29 5.03 -6.78 3.96
CA CYS A 29 3.58 -6.84 3.79
C CYS A 29 3.01 -5.54 3.18
N ILE A 30 3.47 -4.37 3.65
CA ILE A 30 3.08 -3.07 3.10
C ILE A 30 3.56 -2.96 1.65
N SER A 31 4.80 -3.36 1.35
CA SER A 31 5.35 -3.35 0.00
C SER A 31 4.60 -4.32 -0.93
N LEU A 32 4.20 -5.49 -0.42
CA LEU A 32 3.38 -6.45 -1.15
C LEU A 32 1.98 -5.90 -1.44
N GLN A 33 1.32 -5.28 -0.45
CA GLN A 33 0.03 -4.63 -0.66
C GLN A 33 0.13 -3.51 -1.69
N LEU A 34 1.22 -2.74 -1.65
CA LEU A 34 1.50 -1.68 -2.60
C LEU A 34 1.70 -2.23 -4.02
N HIS A 35 2.49 -3.29 -4.16
CA HIS A 35 2.68 -4.02 -5.41
C HIS A 35 1.32 -4.51 -5.95
N LEU A 36 0.54 -5.21 -5.13
CA LEU A 36 -0.75 -5.77 -5.54
C LEU A 36 -1.75 -4.67 -5.95
N SER A 37 -1.91 -3.64 -5.12
CA SER A 37 -2.87 -2.56 -5.35
C SER A 37 -2.52 -1.70 -6.57
N THR A 38 -1.24 -1.42 -6.80
CA THR A 38 -0.82 -0.53 -7.89
C THR A 38 -0.49 -1.29 -9.15
N LEU A 39 0.37 -2.31 -9.12
CA LEU A 39 0.93 -2.90 -10.34
C LEU A 39 0.01 -3.95 -10.97
N THR A 40 -0.68 -4.76 -10.16
CA THR A 40 -1.36 -5.96 -10.69
C THR A 40 -2.79 -5.74 -11.17
N ASN A 41 -3.37 -4.54 -11.05
CA ASN A 41 -4.77 -4.24 -11.40
C ASN A 41 -5.78 -5.27 -10.83
N VAL A 42 -5.43 -5.95 -9.74
CA VAL A 42 -6.29 -6.96 -9.09
C VAL A 42 -7.46 -6.26 -8.40
N ARG A 43 -8.64 -6.88 -8.43
CA ARG A 43 -9.84 -6.36 -7.75
C ARG A 43 -9.58 -6.15 -6.26
N ILE A 44 -10.10 -5.03 -5.75
CA ILE A 44 -9.91 -4.58 -4.35
C ILE A 44 -10.26 -5.67 -3.32
N GLY A 45 -11.33 -6.44 -3.58
CA GLY A 45 -11.77 -7.49 -2.68
C GLY A 45 -10.80 -8.66 -2.55
N THR A 46 -9.98 -8.96 -3.56
CA THR A 46 -9.08 -10.12 -3.53
C THR A 46 -7.88 -9.86 -2.63
N TYR A 47 -7.21 -8.72 -2.77
CA TYR A 47 -6.03 -8.43 -1.95
C TYR A 47 -6.39 -8.13 -0.49
N MET A 48 -7.56 -7.52 -0.22
CA MET A 48 -8.07 -7.32 1.15
C MET A 48 -8.32 -8.65 1.89
N ARG A 49 -8.64 -9.74 1.17
CA ARG A 49 -8.74 -11.08 1.76
C ARG A 49 -7.38 -11.68 2.03
N LEU A 50 -6.42 -11.52 1.10
CA LEU A 50 -5.05 -12.00 1.24
C LEU A 50 -4.32 -11.34 2.42
N GLU A 51 -4.61 -10.08 2.70
CA GLU A 51 -4.03 -9.30 3.81
C GLU A 51 -4.11 -10.01 5.16
N LYS A 52 -5.27 -10.58 5.46
CA LYS A 52 -5.50 -11.29 6.72
C LYS A 52 -4.57 -12.49 6.88
N PHE A 53 -4.18 -13.13 5.79
CA PHE A 53 -3.34 -14.34 5.83
C PHE A 53 -1.86 -13.98 5.91
N TYR A 54 -1.37 -13.05 5.08
CA TYR A 54 0.07 -12.74 5.06
C TYR A 54 0.52 -11.96 6.31
N VAL A 55 -0.36 -11.16 6.93
CA VAL A 55 -0.02 -10.44 8.19
C VAL A 55 0.13 -11.43 9.35
N VAL A 56 -0.76 -12.42 9.45
CA VAL A 56 -0.63 -13.47 10.47
C VAL A 56 0.59 -14.34 10.21
N ALA A 57 0.83 -14.73 8.94
CA ALA A 57 1.98 -15.51 8.56
C ALA A 57 3.31 -14.79 8.88
N SER A 58 3.42 -13.49 8.58
CA SER A 58 4.60 -12.69 8.91
C SER A 58 4.87 -12.60 10.41
N LEU A 59 3.83 -12.42 11.23
CA LEU A 59 3.96 -12.45 12.69
C LEU A 59 4.48 -13.81 13.18
N LEU A 60 3.89 -14.91 12.71
CA LEU A 60 4.31 -16.26 13.10
C LEU A 60 5.77 -16.53 12.71
N VAL A 61 6.17 -16.16 11.49
CA VAL A 61 7.56 -16.31 11.03
C VAL A 61 8.51 -15.43 11.85
N ALA A 62 8.11 -14.20 12.19
CA ALA A 62 8.89 -13.30 13.06
C ALA A 62 9.12 -13.89 14.46
N VAL A 63 8.17 -14.64 15.01
CA VAL A 63 8.28 -15.30 16.33
C VAL A 63 9.16 -16.55 16.25
N VAL A 64 8.93 -17.40 15.24
CA VAL A 64 9.55 -18.72 15.12
C VAL A 64 11.04 -18.61 14.78
N LEU A 65 11.44 -17.74 13.84
CA LEU A 65 12.84 -17.67 13.40
C LEU A 65 13.82 -17.29 14.54
N PRO A 66 13.59 -16.22 15.34
CA PRO A 66 14.41 -15.91 16.51
C PRO A 66 14.36 -17.00 17.57
N ALA A 67 13.21 -17.66 17.77
CA ALA A 67 13.09 -18.74 18.75
C ALA A 67 14.01 -19.91 18.38
N ILE A 68 14.05 -20.29 17.09
CA ILE A 68 15.00 -21.28 16.57
C ILE A 68 16.44 -20.81 16.82
N ALA A 69 16.79 -19.58 16.45
CA ALA A 69 18.14 -19.06 16.63
C ALA A 69 18.59 -19.10 18.09
N VAL A 70 17.77 -18.59 19.02
CA VAL A 70 18.09 -18.51 20.45
C VAL A 70 18.11 -19.89 21.12
N SER A 71 17.28 -20.84 20.66
CA SER A 71 17.31 -22.23 21.18
C SER A 71 18.66 -22.92 20.96
N GLN A 72 19.37 -22.55 19.88
CA GLN A 72 20.69 -23.09 19.53
C GLN A 72 21.85 -22.39 20.27
N MET A 73 21.58 -21.29 20.98
CA MET A 73 22.59 -20.48 21.65
C MET A 73 22.69 -20.87 23.14
N GLN A 74 23.57 -21.82 23.42
CA GLN A 74 23.93 -22.24 24.78
C GLN A 74 25.10 -21.43 25.32
N GLY A 75 25.00 -20.96 26.57
CA GLY A 75 26.06 -20.16 27.21
C GLY A 75 26.21 -18.73 26.67
N ILE A 76 25.10 -18.04 26.39
CA ILE A 76 25.14 -16.64 25.94
C ILE A 76 25.71 -15.73 27.02
N TYR A 77 26.63 -14.85 26.64
CA TYR A 77 27.15 -13.77 27.45
C TYR A 77 27.12 -12.45 26.69
N TRP A 78 27.02 -11.35 27.44
CA TRP A 78 27.04 -9.99 26.91
C TRP A 78 28.48 -9.50 26.76
N VAL A 79 28.80 -8.88 25.63
CA VAL A 79 30.10 -8.24 25.37
C VAL A 79 29.92 -6.72 25.49
N PRO A 80 30.36 -6.08 26.60
CA PRO A 80 30.07 -4.68 26.88
C PRO A 80 30.55 -3.70 25.81
N PHE A 81 31.74 -3.96 25.25
CA PHE A 81 32.37 -3.03 24.31
C PHE A 81 31.69 -2.98 22.94
N MET A 82 31.07 -4.07 22.52
CA MET A 82 30.45 -4.19 21.18
C MET A 82 28.92 -4.08 21.23
N HIS A 83 28.33 -3.97 22.44
CA HIS A 83 26.89 -4.09 22.67
C HIS A 83 26.30 -5.34 21.97
N ALA A 84 27.05 -6.44 21.97
CA ALA A 84 26.75 -7.63 21.19
C ALA A 84 26.66 -8.86 22.09
N PHE A 85 25.88 -9.85 21.64
CA PHE A 85 25.77 -11.15 22.29
C PHE A 85 26.77 -12.13 21.68
N ASN A 86 27.50 -12.85 22.52
CA ASN A 86 28.42 -13.90 22.10
C ASN A 86 28.10 -15.21 22.85
N TRP A 87 28.47 -16.34 22.25
CA TRP A 87 28.25 -17.66 22.82
C TRP A 87 29.31 -18.66 22.32
N PRO A 88 29.64 -19.70 23.11
CA PRO A 88 30.66 -20.69 22.77
C PRO A 88 30.20 -21.65 21.65
N ALA A 89 30.33 -21.20 20.41
CA ALA A 89 30.15 -22.03 19.23
C ALA A 89 31.19 -21.65 18.16
N SER A 90 31.48 -22.58 17.24
CA SER A 90 32.37 -22.30 16.10
C SER A 90 31.86 -21.10 15.30
N SER A 91 32.77 -20.22 14.89
CA SER A 91 32.43 -18.96 14.19
C SER A 91 31.54 -19.19 12.97
N TRP A 92 31.78 -20.28 12.22
CA TRP A 92 30.96 -20.68 11.08
C TRP A 92 29.51 -21.01 11.48
N LYS A 93 29.31 -21.85 12.49
CA LYS A 93 27.97 -22.22 12.97
C LYS A 93 27.20 -20.98 13.46
N ARG A 94 27.90 -20.08 14.15
CA ARG A 94 27.32 -18.80 14.60
C ARG A 94 26.82 -17.95 13.44
N ARG A 95 27.68 -17.75 12.43
CA ARG A 95 27.33 -17.01 11.22
C ARG A 95 26.15 -17.65 10.51
N LEU A 96 26.20 -18.96 10.25
CA LEU A 96 25.14 -19.67 9.53
C LEU A 96 23.77 -19.52 10.20
N VAL A 97 23.68 -19.71 11.51
CA VAL A 97 22.41 -19.57 12.26
C VAL A 97 21.88 -18.14 12.18
N LEU A 98 22.73 -17.14 12.41
CA LEU A 98 22.32 -15.73 12.33
C LEU A 98 21.93 -15.33 10.91
N TRP A 99 22.65 -15.82 9.89
CA TRP A 99 22.33 -15.54 8.50
C TRP A 99 20.96 -16.13 8.11
N MET A 100 20.74 -17.41 8.38
CA MET A 100 19.51 -18.09 7.99
C MET A 100 18.28 -17.61 8.77
N CYS A 101 18.44 -17.28 10.05
CA CYS A 101 17.31 -16.86 10.90
C CYS A 101 17.09 -15.35 10.90
N HIS A 102 18.06 -14.55 10.42
CA HIS A 102 17.99 -13.09 10.52
C HIS A 102 18.40 -12.41 9.21
N TYR A 103 19.69 -12.33 8.90
CA TYR A 103 20.20 -11.43 7.85
C TYR A 103 19.69 -11.75 6.43
N LEU A 104 19.49 -13.03 6.10
CA LEU A 104 18.92 -13.43 4.81
C LEU A 104 17.55 -12.79 4.57
N TRP A 105 16.68 -12.81 5.58
CA TRP A 105 15.34 -12.23 5.48
C TRP A 105 15.36 -10.71 5.35
N ILE A 106 16.31 -10.06 6.03
CA ILE A 106 16.54 -8.61 5.89
C ILE A 106 16.92 -8.29 4.44
N ILE A 107 17.90 -8.98 3.89
CA ILE A 107 18.40 -8.74 2.53
C ILE A 107 17.31 -9.01 1.49
N LEU A 108 16.60 -10.15 1.60
CA LEU A 108 15.50 -10.48 0.69
C LEU A 108 14.42 -9.40 0.70
N THR A 109 14.08 -8.88 1.88
CA THR A 109 13.09 -7.80 2.01
C THR A 109 13.60 -6.48 1.42
N ILE A 110 14.86 -6.11 1.66
CA ILE A 110 15.48 -4.91 1.08
C ILE A 110 15.45 -4.98 -0.45
N VAL A 111 15.88 -6.11 -1.02
CA VAL A 111 15.89 -6.32 -2.48
C VAL A 111 14.47 -6.24 -3.04
N TYR A 112 13.51 -6.89 -2.39
CA TYR A 112 12.11 -6.84 -2.81
C TYR A 112 11.53 -5.43 -2.76
N CYS A 113 11.73 -4.70 -1.65
CA CYS A 113 11.30 -3.32 -1.49
C CYS A 113 11.93 -2.39 -2.55
N ALA A 114 13.21 -2.58 -2.87
CA ALA A 114 13.88 -1.83 -3.92
C ALA A 114 13.26 -2.07 -5.30
N LEU A 115 12.98 -3.33 -5.65
CA LEU A 115 12.31 -3.70 -6.91
C LEU A 115 10.91 -3.10 -7.01
N VAL A 116 10.09 -3.23 -5.96
CA VAL A 116 8.74 -2.66 -5.93
C VAL A 116 8.80 -1.13 -6.06
N SER A 117 9.72 -0.47 -5.35
CA SER A 117 9.91 0.98 -5.42
C SER A 117 10.33 1.45 -6.81
N LEU A 118 11.21 0.69 -7.47
CA LEU A 118 11.62 0.94 -8.85
C LEU A 118 10.43 0.84 -9.80
N PHE A 119 9.66 -0.26 -9.75
CA PHE A 119 8.50 -0.45 -10.62
C PHE A 119 7.40 0.60 -10.39
N LEU A 120 7.16 0.99 -9.15
CA LEU A 120 6.25 2.08 -8.81
C LEU A 120 6.72 3.40 -9.41
N SER A 121 8.00 3.73 -9.25
CA SER A 121 8.59 4.97 -9.78
C SER A 121 8.45 5.01 -11.30
N LEU A 122 8.76 3.91 -11.99
CA LEU A 122 8.59 3.79 -13.44
C LEU A 122 7.12 3.97 -13.86
N ARG A 123 6.17 3.37 -13.13
CA ARG A 123 4.74 3.53 -13.39
C ARG A 123 4.28 4.98 -13.15
N ILE A 124 4.75 5.64 -12.11
CA ILE A 124 4.44 7.05 -11.83
C ILE A 124 4.98 7.96 -12.94
N LEU A 125 6.21 7.72 -13.39
CA LEU A 125 6.81 8.47 -14.50
C LEU A 125 6.01 8.27 -15.80
N ALA A 126 5.57 7.04 -16.08
CA ALA A 126 4.69 6.76 -17.22
C ALA A 126 3.35 7.51 -17.10
N MET A 127 2.69 7.44 -15.94
CA MET A 127 1.45 8.19 -15.68
C MET A 127 1.64 9.71 -15.77
N TRP A 128 2.80 10.23 -15.37
CA TRP A 128 3.12 11.66 -15.54
C TRP A 128 3.22 11.99 -17.02
N LYS A 129 3.99 11.21 -17.79
CA LYS A 129 4.15 11.43 -19.23
C LYS A 129 2.81 11.39 -19.98
N ASP A 130 1.92 10.50 -19.60
CA ASP A 130 0.61 10.32 -20.25
C ASP A 130 -0.47 11.29 -19.72
N SER A 131 -0.16 12.06 -18.67
CA SER A 131 -1.11 13.02 -18.10
C SER A 131 -1.24 14.27 -18.99
N VAL A 132 -2.11 14.20 -19.99
CA VAL A 132 -2.54 15.36 -20.76
C VAL A 132 -3.33 16.30 -19.85
N GLU A 133 -2.89 17.55 -19.74
CA GLU A 133 -3.62 18.58 -19.01
C GLU A 133 -4.89 18.92 -19.78
N VAL A 134 -6.01 18.36 -19.35
CA VAL A 134 -7.31 18.73 -19.92
C VAL A 134 -7.76 20.01 -19.24
N PHE A 135 -7.56 21.14 -19.92
CA PHE A 135 -8.18 22.40 -19.55
C PHE A 135 -9.69 22.30 -19.81
N VAL A 136 -10.43 21.76 -18.85
CA VAL A 136 -11.88 21.90 -18.84
C VAL A 136 -12.16 23.32 -18.37
N LYS A 137 -12.51 24.23 -19.29
CA LYS A 137 -13.18 25.47 -18.89
C LYS A 137 -14.39 25.03 -18.06
N PRO A 138 -14.52 25.42 -16.78
CA PRO A 138 -15.69 25.09 -16.00
C PRO A 138 -16.89 25.64 -16.78
N ARG A 139 -17.66 24.73 -17.39
CA ARG A 139 -18.91 25.11 -18.03
C ARG A 139 -19.79 25.46 -16.85
N MET A 140 -19.97 26.77 -16.62
CA MET A 140 -20.96 27.21 -15.63
C MET A 140 -22.25 26.45 -15.97
N PRO A 141 -22.85 25.74 -15.00
CA PRO A 141 -24.10 25.03 -15.25
C PRO A 141 -25.05 26.07 -15.83
N GLU A 142 -25.47 25.82 -17.07
CA GLU A 142 -26.34 26.69 -17.84
C GLU A 142 -27.68 26.72 -17.12
N LYS A 143 -27.79 27.66 -16.17
CA LYS A 143 -28.84 27.77 -15.14
C LYS A 143 -29.01 26.46 -14.37
N TRP A 144 -28.57 26.48 -13.11
CA TRP A 144 -28.95 25.44 -12.15
C TRP A 144 -30.48 25.47 -12.02
N ASP A 145 -31.17 24.61 -12.75
CA ASP A 145 -32.62 24.55 -12.79
C ASP A 145 -33.07 23.83 -11.51
N TRP A 146 -33.12 24.59 -10.40
CA TRP A 146 -33.50 24.09 -9.08
C TRP A 146 -34.85 23.36 -9.09
N SER A 147 -35.72 23.74 -10.02
CA SER A 147 -36.99 23.09 -10.36
C SER A 147 -36.84 21.59 -10.61
N LYS A 148 -35.82 21.15 -11.36
CA LYS A 148 -35.59 19.73 -11.68
C LYS A 148 -35.02 18.91 -10.52
N LEU A 149 -34.29 19.57 -9.60
CA LEU A 149 -33.79 18.93 -8.37
C LEU A 149 -34.91 18.72 -7.35
N THR A 150 -35.93 19.58 -7.36
CA THR A 150 -37.13 19.41 -6.54
C THR A 150 -38.16 18.47 -7.19
N GLU A 151 -38.18 18.34 -8.52
CA GLU A 151 -39.03 17.38 -9.23
C GLU A 151 -38.53 15.93 -9.16
N SER A 152 -37.24 15.70 -8.93
CA SER A 152 -36.76 14.39 -8.45
C SER A 152 -37.12 14.19 -6.96
N SER A 153 -38.39 14.40 -6.65
CA SER A 153 -39.10 13.73 -5.58
C SER A 153 -38.64 12.26 -5.57
N ARG A 154 -38.00 11.89 -4.46
CA ARG A 154 -37.70 10.51 -4.09
C ARG A 154 -38.87 9.62 -4.55
N PRO A 155 -38.68 8.60 -5.42
CA PRO A 155 -39.49 7.42 -5.24
C PRO A 155 -39.25 7.01 -3.80
N SER A 156 -40.33 7.00 -3.02
CA SER A 156 -40.37 6.46 -1.68
C SER A 156 -39.51 5.19 -1.65
N ASN A 157 -38.63 5.10 -0.65
CA ASN A 157 -38.08 3.83 -0.22
C ASN A 157 -39.25 2.97 0.28
N GLU A 158 -40.11 2.49 -0.61
CA GLU A 158 -40.93 1.33 -0.35
C GLU A 158 -39.98 0.14 -0.32
N THR A 159 -39.78 -0.31 0.90
CA THR A 159 -39.20 -1.58 1.26
C THR A 159 -39.99 -2.68 0.54
N ILE A 160 -39.56 -3.07 -0.66
CA ILE A 160 -40.01 -4.31 -1.31
C ILE A 160 -39.28 -5.46 -0.59
N SER A 161 -39.79 -5.79 0.58
CA SER A 161 -39.67 -7.11 1.19
C SER A 161 -40.95 -7.88 0.87
N THR A 162 -41.09 -8.30 -0.38
CA THR A 162 -42.01 -9.37 -0.76
C THR A 162 -41.18 -10.47 -1.40
N PHE A 163 -40.74 -11.40 -0.54
CA PHE A 163 -40.47 -12.77 -0.94
C PHE A 163 -41.76 -13.32 -1.55
N HIS A 164 -41.87 -13.30 -2.87
CA HIS A 164 -42.78 -14.19 -3.57
C HIS A 164 -42.08 -15.56 -3.64
N GLU A 165 -42.39 -16.37 -2.65
CA GLU A 165 -42.31 -17.82 -2.72
C GLU A 165 -43.26 -18.23 -3.86
N GLN A 166 -42.69 -18.48 -5.05
CA GLN A 166 -43.44 -18.93 -6.20
C GLN A 166 -43.20 -20.43 -6.35
N ASP A 167 -44.30 -21.14 -6.20
CA ASP A 167 -44.46 -22.57 -6.16
C ASP A 167 -43.59 -23.33 -7.16
N ALA A 168 -42.89 -24.30 -6.60
CA ALA A 168 -42.34 -25.44 -7.31
C ALA A 168 -43.50 -26.32 -7.82
N SER A 169 -44.02 -26.05 -9.01
CA SER A 169 -44.57 -27.11 -9.88
C SER A 169 -44.74 -26.60 -11.30
N GLN A 170 -43.87 -27.05 -12.22
CA GLN A 170 -44.30 -27.71 -13.46
C GLN A 170 -43.11 -28.18 -14.29
N LEU A 171 -43.10 -29.49 -14.53
CA LEU A 171 -42.30 -30.18 -15.53
C LEU A 171 -42.63 -29.65 -16.93
N VAL A 172 -41.62 -29.45 -17.78
CA VAL A 172 -41.50 -30.01 -19.16
C VAL A 172 -40.04 -29.86 -19.61
N PRO A 173 -39.40 -30.91 -20.17
CA PRO A 173 -38.12 -30.79 -20.85
C PRO A 173 -38.34 -30.45 -22.33
N GLN A 174 -37.87 -29.30 -22.81
CA GLN A 174 -37.77 -29.06 -24.24
C GLN A 174 -36.38 -28.58 -24.64
N LYS A 175 -35.73 -29.49 -25.34
CA LYS A 175 -34.40 -29.49 -25.92
C LYS A 175 -34.46 -28.76 -27.27
N SER A 176 -33.73 -27.65 -27.39
CA SER A 176 -33.41 -27.01 -28.69
C SER A 176 -32.01 -26.39 -28.63
N PRO A 177 -31.17 -26.57 -29.68
CA PRO A 177 -29.82 -26.03 -29.71
C PRO A 177 -29.82 -24.57 -30.18
N MET A 178 -29.14 -23.69 -29.45
CA MET A 178 -28.84 -22.33 -29.92
C MET A 178 -27.39 -22.26 -30.44
N PRO A 179 -27.14 -21.55 -31.55
CA PRO A 179 -25.82 -21.45 -32.15
C PRO A 179 -24.94 -20.48 -31.35
N GLN A 180 -23.69 -20.88 -31.14
CA GLN A 180 -22.62 -20.06 -30.60
C GLN A 180 -22.27 -18.96 -31.61
N SER A 181 -22.78 -17.75 -31.43
CA SER A 181 -22.18 -16.57 -32.06
C SER A 181 -21.05 -16.07 -31.16
N ALA A 182 -19.81 -16.29 -31.59
CA ALA A 182 -18.63 -15.69 -31.00
C ALA A 182 -18.78 -14.16 -31.04
N GLY A 183 -18.98 -13.55 -29.88
CA GLY A 183 -18.98 -12.10 -29.73
C GLY A 183 -17.58 -11.55 -29.95
N THR A 184 -17.34 -11.03 -31.15
CA THR A 184 -16.17 -10.23 -31.47
C THR A 184 -16.16 -8.99 -30.57
N LEU A 185 -15.25 -8.95 -29.59
CA LEU A 185 -14.93 -7.76 -28.82
C LEU A 185 -14.30 -6.72 -29.77
N VAL A 186 -15.15 -5.98 -30.48
CA VAL A 186 -14.74 -4.79 -31.22
C VAL A 186 -14.34 -3.75 -30.17
N GLY A 187 -13.03 -3.57 -29.99
CA GLY A 187 -12.45 -2.46 -29.24
C GLY A 187 -12.82 -1.15 -29.93
N GLN A 188 -14.00 -0.63 -29.63
CA GLN A 188 -14.48 0.64 -30.16
C GLN A 188 -13.63 1.75 -29.53
N ARG A 189 -12.60 2.18 -30.26
CA ARG A 189 -11.75 3.31 -29.90
C ARG A 189 -12.62 4.57 -30.00
N ILE A 190 -13.19 4.99 -28.87
CA ILE A 190 -13.94 6.25 -28.78
C ILE A 190 -12.94 7.38 -28.99
N SER A 191 -12.86 7.86 -30.24
CA SER A 191 -12.10 9.06 -30.59
C SER A 191 -12.89 10.26 -30.08
N PHE A 192 -12.38 10.93 -29.05
CA PHE A 192 -12.91 12.22 -28.63
C PHE A 192 -12.37 13.28 -29.60
N GLU A 193 -13.22 13.78 -30.49
CA GLU A 193 -12.91 15.03 -31.19
C GLU A 193 -12.94 16.18 -30.18
N PRO A 194 -11.85 16.95 -30.03
CA PRO A 194 -11.86 18.14 -29.20
C PRO A 194 -12.84 19.15 -29.80
N ILE A 195 -13.88 19.48 -29.04
CA ILE A 195 -14.87 20.50 -29.41
C ILE A 195 -14.10 21.82 -29.62
N LYS A 196 -13.95 22.26 -30.88
CA LYS A 196 -13.46 23.60 -31.21
C LYS A 196 -14.51 24.61 -30.77
N VAL A 197 -14.29 25.24 -29.62
CA VAL A 197 -15.13 26.35 -29.15
C VAL A 197 -14.72 27.61 -29.91
N THR A 198 -15.34 27.84 -31.06
CA THR A 198 -15.30 29.14 -31.75
C THR A 198 -16.33 30.06 -31.10
N GLY A 199 -15.91 30.78 -30.05
CA GLY A 199 -16.72 31.77 -29.36
C GLY A 199 -15.89 33.00 -29.02
N HIS A 200 -16.16 34.09 -29.75
CA HIS A 200 -15.63 35.43 -29.54
C HIS A 200 -16.50 36.10 -28.45
N GLY A 201 -15.93 36.53 -27.32
CA GLY A 201 -16.70 37.23 -26.28
C GLY A 201 -16.06 37.27 -24.90
N ASP A 202 -15.46 38.42 -24.61
CA ASP A 202 -15.29 39.15 -23.35
C ASP A 202 -15.03 38.43 -22.01
N ASN A 203 -13.81 38.70 -21.50
CA ASN A 203 -13.49 39.17 -20.15
C ASN A 203 -14.35 38.67 -18.98
N MET A 204 -14.25 37.38 -18.66
CA MET A 204 -14.43 36.92 -17.29
C MET A 204 -13.14 36.25 -16.81
N ALA A 205 -12.52 36.86 -15.79
CA ALA A 205 -11.45 36.29 -14.99
C ALA A 205 -12.00 35.11 -14.16
N GLY A 206 -12.39 34.04 -14.84
CA GLY A 206 -12.83 32.80 -14.23
C GLY A 206 -11.64 32.06 -13.65
N VAL A 207 -11.73 31.74 -12.36
CA VAL A 207 -10.78 30.87 -11.65
C VAL A 207 -10.73 29.52 -12.39
N ALA A 208 -9.66 29.31 -13.15
CA ALA A 208 -9.45 28.07 -13.90
C ALA A 208 -9.10 26.93 -12.93
N GLY A 209 -10.10 26.13 -12.58
CA GLY A 209 -9.91 24.90 -11.81
C GLY A 209 -9.23 23.83 -12.67
N HIS A 210 -8.05 23.38 -12.25
CA HIS A 210 -7.32 22.31 -12.91
C HIS A 210 -7.85 20.96 -12.41
N GLY A 211 -8.20 20.03 -13.30
CA GLY A 211 -8.43 18.66 -12.87
C GLY A 211 -8.47 17.67 -14.01
N TYR A 212 -8.37 16.41 -13.62
CA TYR A 212 -8.01 15.32 -14.52
C TYR A 212 -9.12 14.29 -14.53
N LEU A 213 -9.36 13.73 -15.72
CA LEU A 213 -10.39 12.72 -15.93
C LEU A 213 -9.76 11.36 -15.68
N VAL A 214 -9.89 10.83 -14.47
CA VAL A 214 -9.58 9.43 -14.19
C VAL A 214 -10.80 8.62 -14.59
N THR A 215 -10.71 7.89 -15.69
CA THR A 215 -11.79 7.00 -16.13
C THR A 215 -11.82 5.78 -15.21
N LEU A 216 -12.52 5.89 -14.08
CA LEU A 216 -12.93 4.72 -13.31
C LEU A 216 -14.07 4.04 -14.08
N MET A 217 -13.74 3.00 -14.85
CA MET A 217 -14.76 2.16 -15.46
C MET A 217 -15.43 1.31 -14.38
N SER A 218 -16.36 1.91 -13.65
CA SER A 218 -17.36 1.17 -12.89
C SER A 218 -18.43 0.72 -13.86
N SER A 219 -18.41 -0.56 -14.23
CA SER A 219 -19.51 -1.22 -14.93
C SER A 219 -20.67 -1.31 -13.95
N ASP A 220 -21.51 -0.29 -13.93
CA ASP A 220 -22.79 -0.37 -13.24
C ASP A 220 -23.68 -1.35 -14.01
N GLN A 221 -23.74 -2.59 -13.51
CA GLN A 221 -24.25 -3.75 -14.25
C GLN A 221 -25.76 -3.67 -14.55
N GLN A 222 -26.49 -2.78 -13.89
CA GLN A 222 -27.94 -2.64 -14.02
C GLN A 222 -28.39 -1.53 -14.99
N SER A 223 -27.57 -0.52 -15.26
CA SER A 223 -28.02 0.62 -16.07
C SER A 223 -27.63 0.54 -17.54
N GLY A 224 -26.70 -0.36 -17.92
CA GLY A 224 -26.19 -0.48 -19.29
C GLY A 224 -25.54 0.80 -19.84
N ARG A 225 -25.50 1.87 -19.04
CA ARG A 225 -24.94 3.17 -19.38
C ARG A 225 -23.63 3.31 -18.63
N PRO A 226 -22.50 3.50 -19.34
CA PRO A 226 -21.26 3.85 -18.67
C PRO A 226 -21.43 5.24 -18.04
N VAL A 227 -21.77 5.28 -16.75
CA VAL A 227 -21.75 6.51 -15.97
C VAL A 227 -20.30 6.81 -15.67
N ALA A 228 -19.70 7.71 -16.45
CA ALA A 228 -18.39 8.26 -16.15
C ALA A 228 -18.52 9.13 -14.88
N VAL A 229 -18.29 8.52 -13.71
CA VAL A 229 -18.16 9.27 -12.46
C VAL A 229 -16.88 10.12 -12.58
N ARG A 230 -17.05 11.40 -12.92
CA ARG A 230 -15.97 12.39 -12.91
C ARG A 230 -15.62 12.71 -11.46
N SER A 231 -14.78 11.89 -10.83
CA SER A 231 -14.09 12.34 -9.62
C SER A 231 -12.98 13.29 -10.05
N TYR A 232 -13.18 14.60 -9.86
CA TYR A 232 -12.13 15.60 -9.97
C TYR A 232 -11.16 15.40 -8.79
N VAL A 233 -10.29 14.39 -8.89
CA VAL A 233 -9.22 14.22 -7.92
C VAL A 233 -8.11 15.17 -8.33
N ASP A 234 -7.82 16.12 -7.45
CA ASP A 234 -6.77 17.09 -7.61
C ASP A 234 -5.43 16.35 -7.85
N LYS A 235 -4.87 16.41 -9.07
CA LYS A 235 -3.69 15.60 -9.47
C LYS A 235 -2.53 15.79 -8.51
N LYS A 236 -2.37 17.01 -8.00
CA LYS A 236 -1.34 17.35 -7.02
C LYS A 236 -1.50 16.54 -5.72
N ARG A 237 -2.74 16.34 -5.27
CA ARG A 237 -3.07 15.54 -4.08
C ARG A 237 -2.85 14.05 -4.33
N PHE A 238 -3.27 13.56 -5.49
CA PHE A 238 -3.07 12.16 -5.87
C PHE A 238 -1.59 11.80 -6.02
N LEU A 239 -0.82 12.62 -6.74
CA LEU A 239 0.63 12.41 -6.92
C LEU A 239 1.38 12.48 -5.60
N ARG A 240 1.05 13.42 -4.70
CA ARG A 240 1.65 13.46 -3.36
C ARG A 240 1.34 12.20 -2.56
N SER A 241 0.12 11.68 -2.65
CA SER A 241 -0.27 10.44 -1.97
C SER A 241 0.55 9.25 -2.47
N ILE A 242 0.70 9.11 -3.80
CA ILE A 242 1.50 8.04 -4.38
C ILE A 242 3.00 8.22 -4.07
N GLN A 243 3.51 9.44 -4.16
CA GLN A 243 4.91 9.72 -3.85
C GLN A 243 5.26 9.32 -2.41
N ARG A 244 4.40 9.65 -1.43
CA ARG A 244 4.54 9.17 -0.06
C ARG A 244 4.54 7.64 0.01
N LEU A 245 3.63 7.01 -0.72
CA LEU A 245 3.51 5.55 -0.78
C LEU A 245 4.80 4.90 -1.32
N ALA A 246 5.48 5.54 -2.28
CA ALA A 246 6.77 5.12 -2.80
C ALA A 246 7.95 5.36 -1.84
N PHE A 247 7.84 6.31 -0.90
CA PHE A 247 8.88 6.54 0.12
C PHE A 247 8.84 5.53 1.27
N TYR A 248 7.69 4.93 1.56
CA TYR A 248 7.56 3.95 2.65
C TYR A 248 8.56 2.79 2.56
N PRO A 249 8.75 2.13 1.40
CA PRO A 249 9.74 1.06 1.26
C PRO A 249 11.18 1.56 1.20
N ILE A 250 11.44 2.87 1.08
CA ILE A 250 12.81 3.42 1.06
C ILE A 250 13.38 3.54 2.47
N ILE A 251 12.57 3.94 3.45
CA ILE A 251 12.97 3.99 4.87
C ILE A 251 13.67 2.70 5.35
N PRO A 252 13.07 1.51 5.23
CA PRO A 252 13.67 0.25 5.67
C PRO A 252 14.96 -0.07 4.90
N ILE A 253 15.06 0.32 3.62
CA ILE A 253 16.30 0.14 2.84
C ILE A 253 17.42 0.93 3.51
N LEU A 254 17.19 2.21 3.80
CA LEU A 254 18.20 3.07 4.42
C LEU A 254 18.51 2.65 5.86
N SER A 255 17.49 2.36 6.66
CA SER A 255 17.67 2.05 8.09
C SER A 255 18.34 0.69 8.32
N LEU A 256 18.05 -0.30 7.47
CA LEU A 256 18.54 -1.67 7.63
C LEU A 256 19.84 -1.95 6.87
N LEU A 257 20.16 -1.19 5.81
CA LEU A 257 21.42 -1.36 5.08
C LEU A 257 22.64 -1.13 6.00
N GLY A 258 22.56 -0.14 6.90
CA GLY A 258 23.61 0.10 7.89
C GLY A 258 23.79 -1.05 8.87
N LEU A 259 22.68 -1.66 9.32
CA LEU A 259 22.72 -2.83 10.20
C LEU A 259 23.36 -4.03 9.48
N VAL A 260 22.98 -4.28 8.23
CA VAL A 260 23.56 -5.38 7.43
C VAL A 260 25.04 -5.14 7.19
N ALA A 261 25.43 -3.94 6.73
CA ALA A 261 26.83 -3.60 6.45
C ALA A 261 27.73 -3.71 7.69
N MET A 262 27.24 -3.25 8.85
CA MET A 262 27.94 -3.37 10.13
C MET A 262 28.17 -4.84 10.50
N ASN A 263 27.20 -5.72 10.28
CA ASN A 263 27.30 -7.14 10.62
C ASN A 263 28.03 -8.00 9.58
N MET A 264 28.20 -7.51 8.35
CA MET A 264 29.01 -8.19 7.33
C MET A 264 30.51 -7.94 7.50
N THR A 265 30.89 -6.89 8.22
CA THR A 265 32.29 -6.53 8.46
C THR A 265 32.76 -7.15 9.77
N GLU A 266 33.86 -7.90 9.77
CA GLU A 266 34.38 -8.52 11.00
C GLU A 266 34.84 -7.49 12.03
N GLU A 267 35.44 -6.40 11.54
CA GLU A 267 35.89 -5.25 12.34
C GLU A 267 35.30 -3.95 11.75
N PRO A 268 34.03 -3.62 12.06
CA PRO A 268 33.40 -2.42 11.52
C PRO A 268 34.14 -1.17 12.01
N SER A 269 34.41 -0.25 11.09
CA SER A 269 34.96 1.06 11.46
C SER A 269 34.01 1.79 12.43
N LYS A 270 34.55 2.68 13.27
CA LYS A 270 33.74 3.46 14.22
C LYS A 270 32.57 4.19 13.55
N GLY A 271 32.80 4.72 12.34
CA GLY A 271 31.75 5.37 11.54
C GLY A 271 30.64 4.42 11.12
N LEU A 272 30.99 3.21 10.65
CA LEU A 272 30.01 2.20 10.26
C LEU A 272 29.18 1.71 11.46
N TYR A 273 29.81 1.58 12.63
CA TYR A 273 29.14 1.22 13.88
C TYR A 273 28.12 2.28 14.32
N ILE A 274 28.52 3.56 14.33
CA ILE A 274 27.63 4.68 14.65
C ILE A 274 26.48 4.74 13.64
N TYR A 275 26.78 4.62 12.34
CA TYR A 275 25.77 4.62 11.28
C TYR A 275 24.76 3.49 11.46
N GLY A 276 25.22 2.24 11.64
CA GLY A 276 24.34 1.09 11.84
C GLY A 276 23.45 1.23 13.08
N THR A 277 24.01 1.73 14.18
CA THR A 277 23.29 1.95 15.44
C THR A 277 22.23 3.05 15.28
N VAL A 278 22.62 4.24 14.81
CA VAL A 278 21.71 5.40 14.64
C VAL A 278 20.62 5.11 13.62
N MET A 279 20.96 4.47 12.49
CA MET A 279 19.97 4.13 11.47
C MET A 279 18.97 3.09 11.95
N SER A 280 19.39 2.10 12.75
CA SER A 280 18.48 1.12 13.33
C SER A 280 17.48 1.74 14.32
N THR A 281 17.90 2.72 15.12
CA THR A 281 17.05 3.38 16.12
C THR A 281 16.14 4.45 15.51
N THR A 282 16.58 5.11 14.45
CA THR A 282 15.80 6.15 13.75
C THR A 282 14.72 5.60 12.83
N GLY A 283 14.70 4.29 12.54
CA GLY A 283 13.67 3.68 11.67
C GLY A 283 12.24 3.99 12.09
N GLY A 284 11.94 3.99 13.39
CA GLY A 284 10.62 4.38 13.91
C GLY A 284 10.30 5.86 13.70
N LEU A 285 11.28 6.74 13.91
CA LEU A 285 11.14 8.18 13.72
C LEU A 285 10.96 8.55 12.24
N LEU A 286 11.68 7.87 11.33
CA LEU A 286 11.54 8.06 9.89
C LEU A 286 10.14 7.65 9.40
N ASN A 287 9.60 6.55 9.94
CA ASN A 287 8.22 6.15 9.64
C ASN A 287 7.20 7.16 10.17
N LEU A 288 7.40 7.68 11.39
CA LEU A 288 6.57 8.74 11.93
C LEU A 288 6.63 9.98 11.03
N PHE A 289 7.81 10.36 10.56
CA PHE A 289 7.99 11.48 9.64
C PHE A 289 7.21 11.28 8.34
N VAL A 290 7.31 10.11 7.70
CA VAL A 290 6.52 9.81 6.49
C VAL A 290 5.02 9.78 6.75
N PHE A 291 4.59 9.35 7.94
CA PHE A 291 3.19 9.46 8.36
C PHE A 291 2.75 10.92 8.51
N LEU A 292 3.58 11.79 9.11
CA LEU A 292 3.29 13.22 9.27
C LEU A 292 3.20 13.97 7.93
N LEU A 293 3.83 13.45 6.87
CA LEU A 293 3.68 13.96 5.51
C LEU A 293 2.33 13.59 4.85
N ASN A 294 1.40 12.95 5.58
CA ASN A 294 0.09 12.63 5.07
C ASN A 294 -0.74 13.90 4.79
N PRO A 295 -1.17 14.16 3.54
CA PRO A 295 -1.98 15.33 3.21
C PRO A 295 -3.38 15.29 3.84
N ALA A 296 -3.82 14.15 4.40
CA ALA A 296 -5.06 14.07 5.16
C ALA A 296 -4.94 14.62 6.58
N LEU A 297 -3.73 14.69 7.16
CA LEU A 297 -3.57 15.20 8.53
C LEU A 297 -4.01 16.66 8.69
N PRO A 298 -3.67 17.59 7.78
CA PRO A 298 -4.19 18.96 7.84
C PRO A 298 -5.71 19.04 7.73
N ASP A 299 -6.33 18.14 6.97
CA ASP A 299 -7.80 18.13 6.81
C ASP A 299 -8.46 17.66 8.11
N ILE A 300 -7.96 16.58 8.72
CA ILE A 300 -8.42 16.09 10.02
C ILE A 300 -8.22 17.15 11.12
N TRP A 301 -7.09 17.86 11.10
CA TRP A 301 -6.84 18.94 12.08
C TRP A 301 -7.79 20.12 11.91
N LYS A 302 -8.17 20.46 10.67
CA LYS A 302 -9.17 21.50 10.42
C LYS A 302 -10.55 21.07 10.88
N GLU A 303 -10.94 19.82 10.62
CA GLU A 303 -12.21 19.26 11.09
C GLU A 303 -12.27 19.26 12.62
N ALA A 304 -11.21 18.78 13.29
CA ALA A 304 -11.13 18.79 14.75
C ALA A 304 -11.16 20.21 15.34
N ALA A 305 -10.52 21.19 14.67
CA ALA A 305 -10.56 22.59 15.11
C ALA A 305 -11.95 23.21 14.98
N LEU A 306 -12.75 22.81 13.99
CA LEU A 306 -14.11 23.29 13.81
C LEU A 306 -15.07 22.72 14.86
N GLU A 307 -14.83 21.52 15.39
CA GLU A 307 -15.65 20.92 16.45
C GLU A 307 -15.45 21.58 17.82
N THR A 308 -14.35 22.31 18.02
CA THR A 308 -14.04 22.99 19.28
C THR A 308 -14.63 24.40 19.42
N PHE A 309 -15.28 24.96 18.39
CA PHE A 309 -15.89 26.30 18.40
C PHE A 309 -17.41 26.24 18.19
#